data_AF-A0ABD7QUW4-F1
#
_entry.id   AF-A0ABD7QUW4-F1
#
_cell.length_a   1.000
_cell.length_b   1.000
_cell.length_c   1.000
_cell.angle_alpha   90.00
_cell.angle_beta   90.00
_cell.angle_gamma   90.00
#
_symmetry.space_group_name_H-M   'P 1'
#
loop_
_entity.id
_entity.type
_entity.pdbx_description
1 polymer ?
#
loop_
_entity_poly.entity_id
_entity_poly.type
_entity_poly.pdbx_seq_one_letter_code
_entity_poly.pdbx_strand_id
1 'polypeptide(L)'
;MTEMIQAFLDGAGVRAWIALALLLIGSLLSLGAGVGIVRFPDPLVRLHAMAKPQVLGLAFGLAAIVVAVGTWTAFWVVLPIMVFQLFLVPVSTHMIARAGLRADDYRHEDLLVDDTES
;
A
#
# COMPACT_ATOMS: atom_id res chain seq x y z
N MET A 1 -20.52 -22.56 7.26
CA MET A 1 -19.52 -21.69 6.59
C MET A 1 -19.54 -21.91 5.07
N THR A 2 -19.47 -23.14 4.60
CA THR A 2 -19.52 -23.48 3.17
C THR A 2 -20.84 -23.13 2.49
N GLU A 3 -21.98 -23.34 3.14
CA GLU A 3 -23.29 -22.93 2.60
C GLU A 3 -23.48 -21.42 2.51
N MET A 4 -22.88 -20.66 3.45
CA MET A 4 -22.88 -19.20 3.41
C MET A 4 -22.02 -18.68 2.26
N ILE A 5 -20.89 -19.34 2.00
CA ILE A 5 -20.04 -19.05 0.83
C ILE A 5 -20.82 -19.37 -0.44
N GLN A 6 -21.44 -20.54 -0.55
CA GLN A 6 -22.23 -20.96 -1.73
C GLN A 6 -23.40 -20.00 -2.01
N ALA A 7 -24.19 -19.63 -1.00
CA ALA A 7 -25.26 -18.65 -1.14
C ALA A 7 -24.74 -17.25 -1.56
N PHE A 8 -23.55 -16.87 -1.09
CA PHE A 8 -22.86 -15.68 -1.58
C PHE A 8 -22.41 -15.84 -3.03
N LEU A 9 -21.85 -17.00 -3.43
CA LEU A 9 -21.43 -17.27 -4.82
C LEU A 9 -22.61 -17.26 -5.79
N ASP A 10 -23.74 -17.80 -5.36
CA ASP A 10 -24.95 -17.96 -6.16
C ASP A 10 -25.70 -16.63 -6.33
N GLY A 11 -25.60 -15.72 -5.35
CA GLY A 11 -26.12 -14.35 -5.44
C GLY A 11 -25.12 -13.30 -5.95
N ALA A 12 -23.84 -13.60 -5.93
CA ALA A 12 -22.76 -12.69 -6.32
C ALA A 12 -22.66 -12.58 -7.83
N GLY A 13 -23.12 -11.46 -8.38
CA GLY A 13 -22.82 -11.10 -9.77
C GLY A 13 -21.31 -10.99 -10.02
N VAL A 14 -20.89 -11.05 -11.29
CA VAL A 14 -19.49 -10.98 -11.75
C VAL A 14 -18.66 -9.86 -11.08
N ARG A 15 -19.30 -8.72 -10.77
CA ARG A 15 -18.68 -7.59 -10.07
C ARG A 15 -18.14 -7.94 -8.68
N ALA A 16 -18.85 -8.78 -7.92
CA ALA A 16 -18.44 -9.17 -6.58
C ALA A 16 -17.18 -10.06 -6.62
N TRP A 17 -17.09 -10.96 -7.61
CA TRP A 17 -15.90 -11.77 -7.83
C TRP A 17 -14.67 -10.95 -8.22
N ILE A 18 -14.86 -9.95 -9.10
CA ILE A 18 -13.78 -9.03 -9.47
C ILE A 18 -13.34 -8.22 -8.24
N ALA A 19 -14.28 -7.69 -7.46
CA ALA A 19 -13.97 -6.93 -6.24
C ALA A 19 -13.24 -7.78 -5.20
N LEU A 20 -13.62 -9.06 -5.04
CA LEU A 20 -12.95 -10.00 -4.14
C LEU A 20 -11.49 -10.23 -4.57
N ALA A 21 -11.25 -10.47 -5.85
CA ALA A 21 -9.89 -10.67 -6.37
C ALA A 21 -9.01 -9.42 -6.15
N LEU A 22 -9.56 -8.23 -6.42
CA LEU A 22 -8.88 -6.96 -6.17
C LEU A 22 -8.57 -6.77 -4.68
N LEU A 23 -9.51 -7.08 -3.77
CA LEU A 23 -9.29 -7.01 -2.33
C LEU A 23 -8.20 -7.98 -1.86
N LEU A 24 -8.20 -9.21 -2.35
CA LEU A 24 -7.19 -10.19 -1.99
C LEU A 24 -5.80 -9.72 -2.42
N ILE A 25 -5.63 -9.29 -3.66
CA ILE A 25 -4.36 -8.74 -4.16
C ILE A 25 -3.95 -7.52 -3.34
N GLY A 26 -4.88 -6.59 -3.11
CA GLY A 26 -4.61 -5.39 -2.32
C GLY A 26 -4.17 -5.71 -0.89
N SER A 27 -4.83 -6.66 -0.23
CA SER A 27 -4.51 -7.09 1.13
C SER A 27 -3.14 -7.76 1.24
N LEU A 28 -2.75 -8.58 0.25
CA LEU A 28 -1.42 -9.20 0.20
C LEU A 28 -0.31 -8.16 0.02
N LEU A 29 -0.56 -7.13 -0.79
CA LEU A 29 0.38 -6.02 -0.97
C LEU A 29 0.51 -5.18 0.31
N SER A 30 -0.61 -4.85 0.97
CA SER A 30 -0.58 -4.16 2.27
C SER A 30 0.09 -4.98 3.36
N LEU A 31 -0.12 -6.30 3.39
CA LEU A 31 0.60 -7.19 4.29
C LEU A 31 2.10 -7.19 3.97
N GLY A 32 2.47 -7.25 2.69
CA GLY A 32 3.86 -7.14 2.22
C GLY A 32 4.53 -5.84 2.66
N ALA A 33 3.81 -4.70 2.62
CA ALA A 33 4.31 -3.43 3.15
C ALA A 33 4.62 -3.54 4.65
N GLY A 34 3.71 -4.12 5.44
CA GLY A 34 3.90 -4.35 6.88
C GLY A 34 5.09 -5.28 7.18
N VAL A 35 5.22 -6.37 6.43
CA VAL A 35 6.37 -7.29 6.53
C VAL A 35 7.66 -6.57 6.17
N GLY A 36 7.67 -5.72 5.15
CA GLY A 36 8.82 -4.92 4.74
C GLY A 36 9.37 -4.04 5.87
N ILE A 37 8.49 -3.45 6.68
CA ILE A 37 8.89 -2.61 7.82
C ILE A 37 9.67 -3.42 8.87
N VAL A 38 9.34 -4.69 9.07
CA VAL A 38 9.96 -5.57 10.09
C VAL A 38 11.17 -6.33 9.55
N ARG A 39 11.18 -6.63 8.24
CA ARG A 39 12.21 -7.44 7.58
C ARG A 39 13.49 -6.67 7.29
N PHE A 40 13.38 -5.40 6.88
CA PHE A 40 14.54 -4.63 6.45
C PHE A 40 15.18 -3.89 7.63
N PRO A 41 16.51 -4.00 7.83
CA PRO A 41 17.20 -3.33 8.94
C PRO A 41 17.46 -1.85 8.68
N ASP A 42 17.64 -1.44 7.42
CA ASP A 42 17.93 -0.05 7.04
C ASP A 42 16.64 0.78 6.87
N PRO A 43 16.49 1.93 7.57
CA PRO A 43 15.35 2.84 7.43
C PRO A 43 15.05 3.30 5.99
N LEU A 44 16.07 3.57 5.16
CA LEU A 44 15.88 4.00 3.78
C LEU A 44 15.32 2.86 2.90
N VAL A 45 15.79 1.64 3.15
CA VAL A 45 15.29 0.43 2.50
C VAL A 45 13.87 0.11 2.96
N ARG A 46 13.57 0.28 4.27
CA ARG A 46 12.22 0.12 4.83
C ARG A 46 11.23 1.08 4.19
N LEU A 47 11.61 2.34 3.94
CA LEU A 47 10.75 3.32 3.26
C LEU A 47 10.37 2.88 1.85
N HIS A 48 11.32 2.36 1.07
CA HIS A 48 11.04 1.85 -0.27
C HIS A 48 10.19 0.58 -0.25
N ALA A 49 10.50 -0.33 0.67
CA ALA A 49 9.78 -1.59 0.83
C ALA A 49 8.36 -1.40 1.35
N MET A 50 8.12 -0.37 2.16
CA MET A 50 6.80 -0.02 2.68
C MET A 50 5.97 0.74 1.65
N ALA A 51 6.52 1.80 1.04
CA ALA A 51 5.75 2.74 0.23
C ALA A 51 5.13 2.10 -1.02
N LYS A 52 5.89 1.29 -1.76
CA LYS A 52 5.45 0.72 -3.04
C LYS A 52 4.27 -0.24 -2.88
N PRO A 53 4.34 -1.27 -2.01
CA PRO A 53 3.22 -2.18 -1.82
C PRO A 53 2.05 -1.50 -1.12
N GLN A 54 2.28 -0.49 -0.27
CA GLN A 54 1.20 0.22 0.42
C GLN A 54 0.33 1.05 -0.53
N VAL A 55 0.94 1.82 -1.45
CA VAL A 55 0.18 2.61 -2.44
C VAL A 55 -0.62 1.69 -3.36
N LEU A 56 -0.01 0.61 -3.84
CA LEU A 56 -0.68 -0.36 -4.70
C LEU A 56 -1.80 -1.10 -3.94
N GLY A 57 -1.54 -1.54 -2.71
CA GLY A 57 -2.52 -2.21 -1.86
C GLY A 57 -3.78 -1.38 -1.65
N LEU A 58 -3.61 -0.09 -1.33
CA LEU A 58 -4.72 0.85 -1.23
C LEU A 58 -5.43 1.04 -2.58
N ALA A 59 -4.69 1.21 -3.68
CA ALA A 59 -5.28 1.39 -5.01
C ALA A 59 -6.20 0.22 -5.41
N PHE A 60 -5.75 -1.01 -5.16
CA PHE A 60 -6.54 -2.22 -5.40
C PHE A 60 -7.77 -2.29 -4.48
N GLY A 61 -7.64 -1.92 -3.20
CA GLY A 61 -8.77 -1.84 -2.27
C GLY A 61 -9.83 -0.80 -2.69
N LEU A 62 -9.40 0.39 -3.10
CA LEU A 62 -10.29 1.44 -3.60
C LEU A 62 -10.96 1.02 -4.92
N ALA A 63 -10.22 0.38 -5.83
CA ALA A 63 -10.78 -0.16 -7.07
C ALA A 63 -11.85 -1.22 -6.78
N ALA A 64 -11.64 -2.09 -5.79
CA ALA A 64 -12.63 -3.07 -5.36
C ALA A 64 -13.93 -2.41 -4.88
N ILE A 65 -13.83 -1.31 -4.12
CA ILE A 65 -15.01 -0.53 -3.68
C ILE A 65 -15.78 0.02 -4.88
N VAL A 66 -15.08 0.60 -5.87
CA VAL A 66 -15.71 1.14 -7.08
C VAL A 66 -16.41 0.04 -7.88
N VAL A 67 -15.80 -1.14 -8.03
CA VAL A 67 -16.40 -2.26 -8.75
C VAL A 67 -17.60 -2.87 -7.99
N ALA A 68 -17.47 -3.02 -6.66
CA ALA A 68 -18.51 -3.58 -5.81
C ALA A 68 -19.75 -2.67 -5.77
N VAL A 69 -19.57 -1.36 -5.59
CA VAL A 69 -20.69 -0.39 -5.53
C VAL A 69 -21.20 -0.05 -6.93
N GLY A 70 -20.29 0.20 -7.89
CA GLY A 70 -20.58 0.44 -9.31
C GLY A 70 -21.46 1.65 -9.59
N THR A 71 -21.45 2.63 -8.68
CA THR A 71 -22.09 3.93 -8.91
C THR A 71 -21.02 4.97 -9.23
N TRP A 72 -21.42 6.01 -9.98
CA TRP A 72 -20.53 7.13 -10.28
C TRP A 72 -20.08 7.86 -9.02
N THR A 73 -20.95 7.94 -8.00
CA THR A 73 -20.64 8.52 -6.70
C THR A 73 -19.50 7.80 -6.00
N ALA A 74 -19.43 6.46 -6.08
CA ALA A 74 -18.36 5.69 -5.44
C ALA A 74 -16.97 6.09 -5.96
N PHE A 75 -16.85 6.34 -7.27
CA PHE A 75 -15.61 6.80 -7.88
C PHE A 75 -15.15 8.15 -7.30
N TRP A 76 -16.05 9.13 -7.23
CA TRP A 76 -15.73 10.46 -6.70
C TRP A 76 -15.42 10.47 -5.20
N VAL A 77 -15.95 9.50 -4.45
CA VAL A 77 -15.63 9.33 -3.02
C VAL A 77 -14.22 8.77 -2.83
N VAL A 78 -13.81 7.77 -3.62
CA VAL A 78 -12.48 7.16 -3.46
C VAL A 78 -11.35 7.95 -4.13
N LEU A 79 -11.66 8.75 -5.15
CA LEU A 79 -10.65 9.49 -5.91
C LEU A 79 -9.80 10.41 -5.03
N PRO A 80 -10.37 11.24 -4.12
CA PRO A 80 -9.57 12.04 -3.19
C PRO A 80 -8.65 11.19 -2.32
N ILE A 81 -9.10 10.02 -1.87
CA ILE A 81 -8.28 9.12 -1.03
C ILE A 81 -7.01 8.70 -1.78
N MET A 82 -7.15 8.31 -3.05
CA MET A 82 -6.02 7.92 -3.89
C MET A 82 -5.07 9.09 -4.15
N VAL A 83 -5.63 10.26 -4.48
CA VAL A 83 -4.84 11.47 -4.74
C VAL A 83 -4.07 11.90 -3.49
N PHE A 84 -4.74 11.99 -2.35
CA PHE A 84 -4.08 12.34 -1.09
C PHE A 84 -3.00 11.32 -0.73
N GLN A 85 -3.26 10.02 -0.86
CA GLN A 85 -2.23 9.00 -0.59
C GLN A 85 -0.98 9.22 -1.46
N LEU A 86 -1.13 9.53 -2.75
CA LEU A 86 -0.01 9.77 -3.65
C LEU A 86 0.83 11.00 -3.25
N PHE A 87 0.23 11.99 -2.57
CA PHE A 87 0.97 13.11 -1.99
C PHE A 87 1.54 12.80 -0.60
N LEU A 88 0.78 12.12 0.25
CA LEU A 88 1.15 11.81 1.63
C LEU A 88 2.37 10.88 1.68
N VAL A 89 2.45 9.91 0.77
CA VAL A 89 3.56 8.93 0.75
C VAL A 89 4.92 9.58 0.49
N PRO A 90 5.14 10.37 -0.58
CA PRO A 90 6.44 11.01 -0.81
C PRO A 90 6.77 12.06 0.25
N VAL A 91 5.79 12.83 0.73
CA VAL A 91 6.01 13.82 1.82
C VAL A 91 6.48 13.11 3.09
N SER A 92 5.78 12.06 3.52
CA SER A 92 6.14 11.28 4.70
C SER A 92 7.49 10.59 4.53
N THR A 93 7.75 10.03 3.34
CA THR A 93 9.03 9.38 3.01
C THR A 93 10.18 10.37 3.10
N HIS A 94 10.03 11.58 2.56
CA HIS A 94 11.06 12.61 2.62
C HIS A 94 11.31 13.07 4.07
N MET A 95 10.26 13.26 4.87
CA MET A 95 10.40 13.64 6.28
C MET A 95 11.11 12.55 7.09
N ILE A 96 10.75 11.28 6.90
CA ILE A 96 11.39 10.16 7.60
C ILE A 96 12.84 9.99 7.13
N ALA A 97 13.12 10.10 5.83
CA ALA A 97 14.49 10.02 5.31
C ALA A 97 15.38 11.13 5.90
N ARG A 98 14.90 12.38 5.93
CA ARG A 98 15.63 13.49 6.57
C ARG A 98 15.84 13.28 8.07
N ALA A 99 14.86 12.69 8.76
CA ALA A 99 14.99 12.36 10.18
C ALA A 99 16.03 11.26 10.42
N GLY A 100 16.03 10.20 9.60
CA GLY A 100 17.02 9.12 9.67
C GLY A 100 18.44 9.61 9.41
N LEU A 101 18.64 10.47 8.40
CA LEU A 101 19.94 11.10 8.13
C LEU A 101 20.47 11.90 9.33
N ARG A 102 19.61 12.66 10.02
CA ARG A 102 20.02 13.44 11.20
C ARG A 102 20.31 12.60 12.44
N ALA A 103 19.73 11.40 12.50
CA ALA A 103 19.90 10.48 13.60
C ALA A 103 21.10 9.54 13.39
N ASP A 104 21.79 9.63 12.25
CA ASP A 104 22.82 8.69 11.81
C ASP A 104 22.32 7.22 11.80
N ASP A 105 21.01 7.05 11.55
CA ASP A 105 20.32 5.78 11.60
C ASP A 105 20.29 5.15 10.20
N TYR A 106 21.47 4.93 9.61
CA TYR A 106 21.63 4.27 8.32
C TYR A 106 22.90 3.41 8.31
N ARG A 107 22.87 2.30 7.56
CA ARG A 107 23.97 1.33 7.55
C ARG A 107 25.08 1.79 6.61
N HIS A 108 26.04 2.55 7.14
CA HIS A 108 27.26 2.99 6.47
C HIS A 108 28.03 1.86 5.75
N GLU A 109 28.02 0.65 6.32
CA GLU A 109 28.67 -0.54 5.74
C GLU A 109 28.05 -1.04 4.43
N ASP A 110 26.78 -0.69 4.16
CA ASP A 110 26.08 -1.05 2.92
C ASP A 110 26.25 0.03 1.82
N LEU A 111 26.88 1.17 2.13
CA LEU A 111 27.08 2.29 1.21
C LEU A 111 28.46 2.19 0.53
N LEU A 112 28.48 2.14 -0.81
CA LEU A 112 29.71 2.17 -1.60
C LEU A 112 30.35 3.57 -1.66
N VAL A 113 29.52 4.60 -1.60
CA VAL A 113 29.90 6.01 -1.59
C VAL A 113 28.89 6.72 -0.70
N ASP A 114 29.38 7.47 0.28
CA ASP A 114 28.56 8.36 1.10
C ASP A 114 29.03 9.81 0.87
N ASP A 115 28.20 10.59 0.19
CA ASP A 115 28.43 12.03 -0.06
C ASP A 115 27.92 12.91 1.09
N THR A 116 27.34 12.31 2.15
CA THR A 116 26.82 13.05 3.32
C THR A 116 27.88 13.34 4.37
N GLU A 117 28.99 12.59 4.38
CA GLU A 117 30.19 12.88 5.17
C GLU A 117 31.16 13.75 4.35
N SER A 118 31.07 15.09 4.48
CA SER A 118 32.04 16.06 3.93
C SER A 118 32.62 16.95 5.01
#